data_AF-X1IJ62-F1
#
_entry.id   AF-X1IJ62-F1
#
_cell.length_a   1.000
_cell.length_b   1.000
_cell.length_c   1.000
_cell.angle_alpha   90.00
_cell.angle_beta   90.00
_cell.angle_gamma   90.00
#
_symmetry.space_group_name_H-M   'P 1'
#
loop_
_entity.id
_entity.type
_entity.pdbx_description
1 polymer ?
#
loop_
_entity_poly.entity_id
_entity_poly.type
_entity_poly.pdbx_seq_one_letter_code
_entity_poly.pdbx_strand_id
1 'polypeptide(L)'
;EFKKELYEYVVKWEKIPKYIEIFENRIVSLYEKHKRDEIDKRELAKIVNGILKKEEDCFNGLFPNEFCLDEKNLLRQISLNLVSKIPRTREIEKQRGKLPEGDLEKNIETAFRSGFYMHFRDVMNFNGNKYKISLPRKTANYYFIREFCYGSMFRFNKNGHFNIPYGGIAYNKKDFRTKVNYIFSDEVKNLLKNTTIENQDFEKIFGNHDFSRKDFVFLDPPYDTDFSDYEKKSFDREDQERLANCLYKTKANFILIIKETPFICNLYKNKKG
;
A
#
# COMPACT_ATOMS: atom_id res chain seq x y z
N GLU A 1 13.82 4.84 -16.31
CA GLU A 1 12.35 5.04 -16.31
C GLU A 1 11.72 4.85 -14.92
N PHE A 2 11.86 3.70 -14.25
CA PHE A 2 11.23 3.45 -12.93
C PHE A 2 11.51 4.53 -11.88
N LYS A 3 12.77 4.98 -11.76
CA LYS A 3 13.14 6.10 -10.87
C LYS A 3 12.29 7.34 -11.12
N LYS A 4 12.16 7.77 -12.37
CA LYS A 4 11.34 8.92 -12.78
C LYS A 4 9.88 8.72 -12.37
N GLU A 5 9.30 7.59 -12.72
CA GLU A 5 7.90 7.26 -12.38
C GLU A 5 7.66 7.29 -10.87
N LEU A 6 8.59 6.79 -10.05
CA LEU A 6 8.43 6.80 -8.60
C LEU A 6 8.55 8.22 -8.01
N TYR A 7 9.44 9.06 -8.54
CA TYR A 7 9.53 10.47 -8.13
C TYR A 7 8.31 11.30 -8.53
N GLU A 8 7.59 10.94 -9.60
CA GLU A 8 6.31 11.60 -9.91
C GLU A 8 5.31 11.40 -8.75
N TYR A 9 5.19 10.18 -8.20
CA TYR A 9 4.36 9.97 -7.00
C TYR A 9 4.83 10.81 -5.81
N VAL A 10 6.15 10.93 -5.59
CA VAL A 10 6.70 11.78 -4.51
C VAL A 10 6.24 13.23 -4.68
N VAL A 11 6.48 13.81 -5.86
CA VAL A 11 6.17 15.21 -6.14
C VAL A 11 4.65 15.47 -6.02
N LYS A 12 3.82 14.56 -6.52
CA LYS A 12 2.37 14.70 -6.50
C LYS A 12 1.80 14.50 -5.08
N TRP A 13 2.36 13.57 -4.31
CA TRP A 13 2.00 13.33 -2.91
C TRP A 13 2.30 14.52 -2.00
N GLU A 14 3.43 15.20 -2.23
CA GLU A 14 3.84 16.40 -1.49
C GLU A 14 3.05 17.66 -1.89
N LYS A 15 2.45 17.68 -3.08
CA LYS A 15 1.61 18.78 -3.54
C LYS A 15 0.18 18.73 -2.99
N ILE A 16 -0.25 17.62 -2.38
CA ILE A 16 -1.60 17.47 -1.83
C ILE A 16 -1.98 18.59 -0.83
N PRO A 17 -1.14 18.99 0.14
CA PRO A 17 -1.45 20.10 1.04
C PRO A 17 -1.75 21.41 0.31
N LYS A 18 -0.94 21.78 -0.69
CA LYS A 18 -1.17 22.97 -1.52
C LYS A 18 -2.50 22.93 -2.27
N TYR A 19 -2.92 21.74 -2.69
CA TYR A 19 -4.23 21.56 -3.29
C TYR A 19 -5.35 21.77 -2.27
N ILE A 20 -5.20 21.26 -1.05
CA ILE A 20 -6.20 21.35 0.01
C ILE A 20 -6.47 22.82 0.39
N GLU A 21 -5.45 23.67 0.39
CA GLU A 21 -5.59 25.12 0.69
C GLU A 21 -6.66 25.81 -0.18
N ILE A 22 -6.91 25.35 -1.41
CA ILE A 22 -7.95 25.87 -2.31
C ILE A 22 -9.36 25.60 -1.76
N PHE A 23 -9.54 24.50 -1.03
CA PHE A 23 -10.84 23.99 -0.58
C PHE A 23 -11.04 24.14 0.92
N GLU A 24 -9.96 24.26 1.69
CA GLU A 24 -9.94 24.07 3.14
C GLU A 24 -11.02 24.89 3.84
N ASN A 25 -11.04 26.21 3.59
CA ASN A 25 -12.05 27.11 4.17
C ASN A 25 -13.48 26.71 3.82
N ARG A 26 -13.73 26.25 2.58
CA ARG A 26 -15.06 25.81 2.13
C ARG A 26 -15.46 24.50 2.82
N ILE A 27 -14.52 23.57 2.98
CA ILE A 27 -14.76 22.27 3.62
C ILE A 27 -14.93 22.42 5.13
N VAL A 28 -14.14 23.28 5.79
CA VAL A 28 -14.29 23.62 7.21
C VAL A 28 -15.65 24.27 7.46
N SER A 29 -16.05 25.25 6.65
CA SER A 29 -17.39 25.86 6.73
C SER A 29 -18.50 24.80 6.58
N LEU A 30 -18.31 23.86 5.65
CA LEU A 30 -19.28 22.81 5.39
C LEU A 30 -19.37 21.82 6.57
N TYR A 31 -18.25 21.50 7.21
CA TYR A 31 -18.22 20.71 8.43
C TYR A 31 -19.02 21.39 9.55
N GLU A 32 -18.83 22.69 9.77
CA GLU A 32 -19.56 23.45 10.80
C GLU A 32 -21.07 23.47 10.54
N LYS A 33 -21.50 23.66 9.28
CA LYS A 33 -22.92 23.56 8.90
C LYS A 33 -23.49 22.17 9.20
N HIS A 34 -22.76 21.12 8.84
CA HIS A 34 -23.19 19.75 9.08
C HIS A 34 -23.20 19.40 10.58
N LYS A 35 -22.25 19.95 11.34
CA LYS A 35 -22.17 19.81 12.80
C LYS A 35 -23.39 20.39 13.51
N ARG A 36 -23.86 21.55 13.05
CA ARG A 36 -25.07 22.25 13.55
C ARG A 36 -26.39 21.72 12.97
N ASP A 37 -26.37 20.59 12.25
CA ASP A 37 -27.53 19.99 11.59
C ASP A 37 -28.22 20.92 10.57
N GLU A 38 -27.52 21.94 10.05
CA GLU A 38 -28.05 22.83 9.00
C GLU A 38 -28.11 22.15 7.63
N ILE A 39 -27.29 21.11 7.44
CA ILE A 39 -27.27 20.30 6.21
C ILE A 39 -27.18 18.81 6.55
N ASP A 40 -27.91 18.00 5.81
CA ASP A 40 -27.85 16.55 5.93
C ASP A 40 -26.67 15.94 5.12
N LYS A 41 -26.50 14.61 5.21
CA LYS A 41 -25.43 13.90 4.48
C LYS A 41 -25.61 13.96 2.96
N ARG A 42 -26.85 14.02 2.44
CA ARG A 42 -27.13 14.07 1.01
C ARG A 42 -26.79 15.45 0.46
N GLU A 43 -27.15 16.51 1.18
CA GLU A 43 -26.79 17.90 0.87
C GLU A 43 -25.28 18.10 0.95
N LEU A 44 -24.65 17.59 2.00
CA LEU A 44 -23.19 17.56 2.13
C LEU A 44 -22.54 16.95 0.88
N ALA A 45 -23.01 15.78 0.44
CA ALA A 45 -22.48 15.12 -0.75
C ALA A 45 -22.67 15.96 -2.02
N LYS A 46 -23.83 16.60 -2.21
CA LYS A 46 -24.08 17.50 -3.33
C LYS A 46 -23.12 18.69 -3.32
N ILE A 47 -22.92 19.31 -2.15
CA ILE A 47 -22.06 20.49 -2.01
C ILE A 47 -20.58 20.13 -2.22
N VAL A 48 -20.08 19.04 -1.62
CA VAL A 48 -18.70 18.57 -1.83
C VAL A 48 -18.44 18.30 -3.31
N ASN A 49 -19.34 17.58 -3.99
CA ASN A 49 -19.21 17.33 -5.43
C ASN A 49 -19.21 18.63 -6.25
N GLY A 50 -20.08 19.58 -5.89
CA GLY A 50 -20.16 20.87 -6.56
C GLY A 50 -18.90 21.71 -6.38
N ILE A 51 -18.32 21.71 -5.17
CA ILE A 51 -17.05 22.39 -4.87
C ILE A 51 -15.92 21.79 -5.71
N LEU A 52 -15.77 20.47 -5.67
CA LEU A 52 -14.69 19.78 -6.37
C LEU A 52 -14.79 19.92 -7.90
N LYS A 53 -16.00 19.87 -8.46
CA LYS A 53 -16.23 20.03 -9.90
C LYS A 53 -15.93 21.44 -10.39
N LYS A 54 -16.17 22.48 -9.59
CA LYS A 54 -15.85 23.87 -9.96
C LYS A 54 -14.35 24.14 -10.07
N GLU A 55 -13.55 23.35 -9.37
CA GLU A 55 -12.09 23.49 -9.34
C GLU A 55 -11.41 22.35 -10.11
N GLU A 56 -12.12 21.70 -11.04
CA GLU A 56 -11.62 20.59 -11.86
C GLU A 56 -10.38 21.02 -12.66
N ASP A 57 -10.36 22.23 -13.21
CA ASP A 57 -9.21 22.76 -13.95
C ASP A 57 -7.97 22.93 -13.05
N CYS A 58 -8.15 23.47 -11.84
CA CYS A 58 -7.08 23.59 -10.85
C CYS A 58 -6.56 22.20 -10.44
N PHE A 59 -7.47 21.23 -10.32
CA PHE A 59 -7.12 19.86 -10.01
C PHE A 59 -6.28 19.21 -11.11
N ASN A 60 -6.73 19.33 -12.36
CA ASN A 60 -6.05 18.78 -13.53
C ASN A 60 -4.67 19.46 -13.75
N GLY A 61 -4.53 20.75 -13.43
CA GLY A 61 -3.25 21.43 -13.44
C GLY A 61 -2.24 20.87 -12.42
N LEU A 62 -2.71 20.43 -11.25
CA LEU A 62 -1.88 19.80 -10.23
C LEU A 62 -1.60 18.32 -10.53
N PHE A 63 -2.59 17.64 -11.11
CA PHE A 63 -2.65 16.22 -11.36
C PHE A 63 -3.02 15.95 -12.84
N PRO A 64 -2.06 16.14 -13.76
CA PRO A 64 -2.35 16.06 -15.19
C PRO A 64 -2.82 14.65 -15.55
N ASN A 65 -3.73 14.55 -16.53
CA ASN A 65 -4.24 13.26 -17.02
C ASN A 65 -3.13 12.26 -17.37
N GLU A 66 -1.99 12.74 -17.88
CA GLU A 66 -0.84 11.89 -18.15
C GLU A 66 -0.33 11.14 -16.92
N PHE A 67 -0.45 11.71 -15.71
CA PHE A 67 -0.09 11.09 -14.43
C PHE A 67 -1.27 10.34 -13.80
N CYS A 68 -2.47 10.91 -13.82
CA CYS A 68 -3.64 10.33 -13.16
C CYS A 68 -4.39 9.27 -13.97
N LEU A 69 -4.24 9.24 -15.30
CA LEU A 69 -4.89 8.30 -16.22
C LEU A 69 -6.43 8.40 -16.28
N ASP A 70 -7.08 8.89 -15.22
CA ASP A 70 -8.52 9.04 -15.08
C ASP A 70 -8.84 10.07 -13.99
N GLU A 71 -8.79 11.34 -14.38
CA GLU A 71 -9.08 12.51 -13.54
C GLU A 71 -10.46 12.42 -12.88
N LYS A 72 -11.47 11.94 -13.64
CA LYS A 72 -12.84 11.75 -13.14
C LYS A 72 -12.89 10.74 -11.99
N ASN A 73 -12.20 9.60 -12.12
CA ASN A 73 -12.13 8.63 -11.03
C ASN A 73 -11.38 9.18 -9.83
N LEU A 74 -10.31 9.94 -10.04
CA LEU A 74 -9.56 10.55 -8.95
C LEU A 74 -10.43 11.55 -8.17
N LEU A 75 -11.12 12.46 -8.87
CA LEU A 75 -12.06 13.42 -8.26
C LEU A 75 -13.19 12.70 -7.51
N ARG A 76 -13.74 11.64 -8.11
CA ARG A 76 -14.76 10.78 -7.49
C ARG A 76 -14.26 10.16 -6.19
N GLN A 77 -13.03 9.61 -6.17
CA GLN A 77 -12.47 8.99 -4.98
C GLN A 77 -12.20 10.02 -3.87
N ILE A 78 -11.72 11.21 -4.19
CA ILE A 78 -11.56 12.32 -3.23
C ILE A 78 -12.92 12.72 -2.63
N SER A 79 -13.94 12.92 -3.49
CA SER A 79 -15.29 13.25 -3.05
C SER A 79 -15.87 12.20 -2.10
N LEU A 80 -15.81 10.92 -2.46
CA LEU A 80 -16.30 9.81 -1.63
C LEU A 80 -15.62 9.78 -0.27
N ASN A 81 -14.30 10.03 -0.23
CA ASN A 81 -13.56 10.05 1.02
C ASN A 81 -13.94 11.25 1.89
N LEU A 82 -14.11 12.45 1.33
CA LEU A 82 -14.58 13.63 2.07
C LEU A 82 -15.98 13.44 2.64
N VAL A 83 -16.93 12.98 1.82
CA VAL A 83 -18.33 12.73 2.21
C VAL A 83 -18.44 11.63 3.27
N SER A 84 -17.52 10.67 3.27
CA SER A 84 -17.44 9.64 4.31
C SER A 84 -16.80 10.17 5.61
N LYS A 85 -15.74 10.99 5.49
CA LYS A 85 -14.94 11.45 6.62
C LYS A 85 -15.64 12.54 7.44
N ILE A 86 -16.27 13.53 6.81
CA ILE A 86 -16.90 14.67 7.50
C ILE A 86 -17.94 14.21 8.54
N PRO A 87 -18.94 13.36 8.22
CA PRO A 87 -19.89 12.87 9.22
C PRO A 87 -19.22 12.04 10.31
N ARG A 88 -18.23 11.21 9.95
CA ARG A 88 -17.49 10.40 10.92
C ARG A 88 -16.73 11.27 11.93
N THR A 89 -16.09 12.35 11.46
CA THR A 89 -15.40 13.32 12.33
C THR A 89 -16.37 14.00 13.28
N ARG A 90 -17.57 14.36 12.82
CA ARG A 90 -18.66 14.89 13.66
C ARG A 90 -19.06 13.91 14.75
N GLU A 91 -19.28 12.63 14.41
CA GLU A 91 -19.67 11.61 15.40
C GLU A 91 -18.57 11.35 16.44
N ILE A 92 -17.30 11.36 16.03
CA ILE A 92 -16.18 11.25 16.95
C ILE A 92 -16.13 12.44 17.92
N GLU A 93 -16.34 13.67 17.43
CA GLU A 93 -16.41 14.87 18.27
C GLU A 93 -17.57 14.79 19.27
N LYS A 94 -18.76 14.35 18.85
CA LYS A 94 -19.89 14.13 19.77
C LYS A 94 -19.56 13.13 20.88
N GLN A 95 -18.83 12.06 20.56
CA GLN A 95 -18.49 10.99 21.50
C GLN A 95 -17.33 11.36 22.45
N ARG A 96 -16.37 12.15 21.97
CA ARG A 96 -15.09 12.39 22.68
C ARG A 96 -14.92 13.83 23.15
N GLY A 97 -15.88 14.70 22.88
CA GLY A 97 -15.78 16.13 23.13
C GLY A 97 -15.11 16.89 21.99
N LYS A 98 -14.92 18.19 22.19
CA LYS A 98 -14.41 19.14 21.19
C LYS A 98 -13.13 18.62 20.52
N LEU A 99 -13.06 18.75 19.20
CA LEU A 99 -11.86 18.38 18.45
C LEU A 99 -10.67 19.24 18.89
N PRO A 100 -9.47 18.65 19.06
CA PRO A 100 -8.25 19.42 19.22
C PRO A 100 -8.01 20.37 18.04
N GLU A 101 -7.31 21.46 18.31
CA GLU A 101 -6.92 22.41 17.27
C GLU A 101 -6.07 21.73 16.19
N GLY A 102 -6.39 22.00 14.92
CA GLY A 102 -5.71 21.40 13.77
C GLY A 102 -6.17 19.98 13.40
N ASP A 103 -7.02 19.32 14.20
CA ASP A 103 -7.44 17.94 13.91
C ASP A 103 -8.48 17.86 12.80
N LEU A 104 -9.31 18.88 12.62
CA LEU A 104 -10.25 18.93 11.50
C LEU A 104 -9.49 18.99 10.17
N GLU A 105 -8.49 19.87 10.08
CA GLU A 105 -7.60 20.08 8.96
C GLU A 105 -6.85 18.79 8.60
N LYS A 106 -6.27 18.11 9.62
CA LYS A 106 -5.64 16.79 9.41
C LYS A 106 -6.63 15.74 8.90
N ASN A 107 -7.88 15.75 9.37
CA ASN A 107 -8.90 14.81 8.90
C ASN A 107 -9.33 15.11 7.46
N ILE A 108 -9.42 16.38 7.08
CA ILE A 108 -9.64 16.83 5.70
C ILE A 108 -8.48 16.36 4.83
N GLU A 109 -7.23 16.64 5.21
CA GLU A 109 -6.04 16.17 4.49
C GLU A 109 -6.04 14.64 4.33
N THR A 110 -6.38 13.92 5.40
CA THR A 110 -6.50 12.46 5.36
C THR A 110 -7.52 12.00 4.32
N ALA A 111 -8.64 12.72 4.15
CA ALA A 111 -9.65 12.38 3.15
C ALA A 111 -9.14 12.57 1.71
N PHE A 112 -8.44 13.67 1.43
CA PHE A 112 -7.81 13.90 0.12
C PHE A 112 -6.73 12.86 -0.18
N ARG A 113 -5.81 12.63 0.77
CA ARG A 113 -4.76 11.61 0.67
C ARG A 113 -5.32 10.20 0.47
N SER A 114 -6.39 9.87 1.19
CA SER A 114 -7.12 8.61 1.01
C SER A 114 -7.76 8.53 -0.38
N GLY A 115 -8.38 9.59 -0.87
CA GLY A 115 -8.93 9.64 -2.23
C GLY A 115 -7.87 9.39 -3.31
N PHE A 116 -6.72 10.07 -3.19
CA PHE A 116 -5.56 9.87 -4.06
C PHE A 116 -5.07 8.43 -4.02
N TYR A 117 -4.87 7.88 -2.82
CA TYR A 117 -4.49 6.48 -2.62
C TYR A 117 -5.49 5.50 -3.25
N MET A 118 -6.79 5.70 -3.02
CA MET A 118 -7.84 4.80 -3.50
C MET A 118 -7.94 4.80 -5.02
N HIS A 119 -7.73 5.95 -5.67
CA HIS A 119 -7.63 6.04 -7.11
C HIS A 119 -6.45 5.21 -7.65
N PHE A 120 -5.25 5.38 -7.09
CA PHE A 120 -4.08 4.64 -7.56
C PHE A 120 -4.14 3.13 -7.21
N ARG A 121 -4.90 2.77 -6.17
CA ARG A 121 -5.27 1.37 -5.89
C ARG A 121 -6.18 0.80 -6.98
N ASP A 122 -7.14 1.58 -7.49
CA ASP A 122 -7.94 1.20 -8.66
C ASP A 122 -7.04 1.05 -9.91
N VAL A 123 -6.09 1.98 -10.12
CA VAL A 123 -5.11 1.87 -11.21
C VAL A 123 -4.31 0.56 -11.12
N MET A 124 -3.91 0.15 -9.91
CA MET A 124 -3.21 -1.11 -9.69
C MET A 124 -4.10 -2.33 -9.98
N ASN A 125 -5.35 -2.31 -9.49
CA ASN A 125 -6.28 -3.44 -9.61
C ASN A 125 -6.81 -3.65 -11.04
N PHE A 126 -6.99 -2.57 -11.81
CA PHE A 126 -7.58 -2.62 -13.15
C PHE A 126 -6.55 -2.40 -14.27
N ASN A 127 -5.25 -2.52 -13.98
CA ASN A 127 -4.21 -2.51 -15.00
C ASN A 127 -4.33 -3.73 -15.93
N GLY A 128 -4.09 -3.52 -17.23
CA GLY A 128 -4.29 -4.49 -18.30
C GLY A 128 -5.70 -4.49 -18.90
N ASN A 129 -6.72 -4.08 -18.12
CA ASN A 129 -8.10 -3.98 -18.59
C ASN A 129 -8.50 -2.52 -18.82
N LYS A 130 -8.62 -1.72 -17.75
CA LYS A 130 -9.00 -0.31 -17.83
C LYS A 130 -7.81 0.60 -18.06
N TYR A 131 -6.68 0.31 -17.40
CA TYR A 131 -5.47 1.11 -17.50
C TYR A 131 -4.40 0.31 -18.23
N LYS A 132 -3.68 0.93 -19.15
CA LYS A 132 -2.54 0.31 -19.85
C LYS A 132 -1.30 1.13 -19.55
N ILE A 133 -0.53 0.69 -18.56
CA ILE A 133 0.70 1.39 -18.11
C ILE A 133 1.93 0.52 -18.29
N SER A 134 3.07 1.17 -18.51
CA SER A 134 4.37 0.51 -18.64
C SER A 134 4.77 -0.21 -17.35
N LEU A 135 5.69 -1.18 -17.45
CA LEU A 135 6.23 -1.89 -16.29
C LEU A 135 6.84 -0.93 -15.25
N PRO A 136 7.69 0.05 -15.60
CA PRO A 136 8.18 1.07 -14.67
C PRO A 136 7.06 1.76 -13.86
N ARG A 137 5.97 2.14 -14.54
CA ARG A 137 4.87 2.86 -13.92
C ARG A 137 3.99 1.94 -13.06
N LYS A 138 3.80 0.70 -13.48
CA LYS A 138 3.16 -0.35 -12.67
C LYS A 138 3.93 -0.58 -11.37
N THR A 139 5.26 -0.69 -11.44
CA THR A 139 6.12 -0.89 -10.28
C THR A 139 6.11 0.33 -9.35
N ALA A 140 6.15 1.55 -9.89
CA ALA A 140 6.04 2.77 -9.11
C ALA A 140 4.69 2.88 -8.37
N ASN A 141 3.59 2.60 -9.06
CA ASN A 141 2.27 2.56 -8.45
C ASN A 141 2.20 1.52 -7.32
N TYR A 142 2.67 0.29 -7.59
CA TYR A 142 2.70 -0.77 -6.58
C TYR A 142 3.49 -0.35 -5.33
N TYR A 143 4.68 0.26 -5.51
CA TYR A 143 5.50 0.74 -4.40
C TYR A 143 4.78 1.80 -3.57
N PHE A 144 4.17 2.79 -4.24
CA PHE A 144 3.36 3.82 -3.59
C PHE A 144 2.20 3.21 -2.78
N ILE A 145 1.44 2.28 -3.39
CA ILE A 145 0.30 1.64 -2.71
C ILE A 145 0.75 0.80 -1.51
N ARG A 146 1.87 0.08 -1.62
CA ARG A 146 2.42 -0.70 -0.49
C ARG A 146 2.95 0.18 0.64
N GLU A 147 3.50 1.34 0.31
CA GLU A 147 3.99 2.27 1.33
C GLU A 147 2.85 2.86 2.17
N PHE A 148 1.72 3.16 1.53
CA PHE A 148 0.63 3.90 2.14
C PHE A 148 -0.57 3.04 2.56
N CYS A 149 -0.53 1.72 2.37
CA CYS A 149 -1.57 0.82 2.86
C CYS A 149 -1.49 0.63 4.38
N TYR A 150 -2.66 0.45 5.00
CA TYR A 150 -2.76 0.21 6.43
C TYR A 150 -2.00 -1.05 6.85
N GLY A 151 -1.08 -0.89 7.82
CA GLY A 151 -0.29 -1.97 8.41
C GLY A 151 0.64 -2.69 7.44
N SER A 152 0.94 -2.12 6.27
CA SER A 152 1.73 -2.78 5.21
C SER A 152 1.16 -4.14 4.77
N MET A 153 -0.10 -4.42 5.10
CA MET A 153 -0.78 -5.69 4.85
C MET A 153 -0.82 -6.01 3.35
N PHE A 154 -0.80 -7.30 3.07
CA PHE A 154 -0.90 -7.84 1.74
C PHE A 154 -2.17 -8.70 1.64
N ARG A 155 -3.25 -8.13 1.10
CA ARG A 155 -4.55 -8.82 1.03
C ARG A 155 -5.29 -8.50 -0.25
N PHE A 156 -5.87 -9.53 -0.83
CA PHE A 156 -6.69 -9.47 -2.02
C PHE A 156 -8.09 -9.99 -1.72
N ASN A 157 -9.10 -9.48 -2.42
CA ASN A 157 -10.43 -10.06 -2.36
C ASN A 157 -10.54 -11.29 -3.28
N LYS A 158 -11.69 -11.96 -3.27
CA LYS A 158 -11.98 -13.12 -4.15
C LYS A 158 -11.76 -12.87 -5.65
N ASN A 159 -11.90 -11.62 -6.10
CA ASN A 159 -11.66 -11.23 -7.49
C ASN A 159 -10.18 -10.97 -7.80
N GLY A 160 -9.27 -11.12 -6.82
CA GLY A 160 -7.84 -10.83 -6.96
C GLY A 160 -7.50 -9.34 -6.89
N HIS A 161 -8.41 -8.48 -6.42
CA HIS A 161 -8.14 -7.05 -6.25
C HIS A 161 -7.59 -6.76 -4.85
N PHE A 162 -6.51 -6.00 -4.77
CA PHE A 162 -5.94 -5.51 -3.53
C PHE A 162 -6.97 -4.62 -2.79
N ASN A 163 -7.24 -4.93 -1.53
CA ASN A 163 -8.37 -4.35 -0.78
C ASN A 163 -7.99 -3.68 0.55
N ILE A 164 -6.70 -3.39 0.76
CA ILE A 164 -6.25 -2.67 1.96
C ILE A 164 -6.51 -1.16 1.79
N PRO A 165 -7.06 -0.46 2.81
CA PRO A 165 -7.29 0.97 2.75
C PRO A 165 -6.00 1.77 3.00
N TYR A 166 -6.09 3.08 2.80
CA TYR A 166 -5.05 4.02 3.24
C TYR A 166 -4.80 3.89 4.75
N GLY A 167 -3.55 4.03 5.18
CA GLY A 167 -3.13 3.87 6.58
C GLY A 167 -3.69 4.90 7.56
N GLY A 168 -4.37 5.94 7.06
CA GLY A 168 -5.07 6.94 7.88
C GLY A 168 -4.18 8.11 8.28
N ILE A 169 -4.62 8.86 9.29
CA ILE A 169 -4.04 10.16 9.67
C ILE A 169 -2.54 10.08 10.02
N ALA A 170 -2.10 8.98 10.63
CA ALA A 170 -0.69 8.76 10.98
C ALA A 170 0.21 8.68 9.72
N TYR A 171 -0.36 8.37 8.55
CA TYR A 171 0.36 8.22 7.30
C TYR A 171 0.45 9.53 6.51
N ASN A 172 -0.26 10.60 6.90
CA ASN A 172 -0.20 11.89 6.21
C ASN A 172 1.23 12.46 6.22
N LYS A 173 1.96 12.24 7.32
CA LYS A 173 3.30 12.77 7.57
C LYS A 173 4.44 11.81 7.18
N LYS A 174 4.14 10.69 6.53
CA LYS A 174 5.19 9.77 6.06
C LYS A 174 6.10 10.47 5.05
N ASP A 175 7.40 10.46 5.32
CA ASP A 175 8.42 11.00 4.43
C ASP A 175 8.73 10.02 3.29
N PHE A 176 7.90 10.11 2.24
CA PHE A 176 8.07 9.26 1.07
C PHE A 176 9.31 9.63 0.25
N ARG A 177 9.69 10.92 0.22
CA ARG A 177 10.85 11.38 -0.55
C ARG A 177 12.14 10.79 -0.02
N THR A 178 12.36 10.86 1.29
CA THR A 178 13.56 10.29 1.91
C THR A 178 13.63 8.78 1.66
N LYS A 179 12.50 8.08 1.74
CA LYS A 179 12.44 6.65 1.42
C LYS A 179 12.80 6.35 -0.03
N VAL A 180 12.25 7.11 -0.99
CA VAL A 180 12.55 6.96 -2.42
C VAL A 180 14.01 7.33 -2.72
N ASN A 181 14.54 8.38 -2.10
CA ASN A 181 15.96 8.74 -2.19
C ASN A 181 16.87 7.60 -1.71
N TYR A 182 16.52 6.97 -0.59
CA TYR A 182 17.29 5.87 -0.02
C TYR A 182 17.36 4.66 -0.96
N ILE A 183 16.26 4.24 -1.59
CA ILE A 183 16.26 3.10 -2.54
C ILE A 183 17.18 3.34 -3.74
N PHE A 184 17.30 4.60 -4.18
CA PHE A 184 18.17 4.97 -5.30
C PHE A 184 19.54 5.49 -4.87
N SER A 185 19.88 5.41 -3.58
CA SER A 185 21.18 5.78 -3.05
C SER A 185 22.27 4.83 -3.53
N ASP A 186 23.51 5.29 -3.49
CA ASP A 186 24.65 4.43 -3.83
C ASP A 186 24.89 3.36 -2.78
N GLU A 187 24.46 3.58 -1.53
CA GLU A 187 24.47 2.56 -0.48
C GLU A 187 23.65 1.33 -0.89
N VAL A 188 22.38 1.51 -1.27
CA VAL A 188 21.50 0.40 -1.69
C VAL A 188 21.99 -0.24 -2.98
N LYS A 189 22.46 0.56 -3.95
CA LYS A 189 23.03 0.01 -5.20
C LYS A 189 24.26 -0.83 -4.91
N ASN A 190 25.16 -0.35 -4.06
CA ASN A 190 26.39 -1.06 -3.71
C ASN A 190 26.11 -2.33 -2.92
N LEU A 191 25.09 -2.31 -2.05
CA LEU A 191 24.63 -3.49 -1.32
C LEU A 191 24.11 -4.57 -2.28
N LEU A 192 23.33 -4.19 -3.30
CA LEU A 192 22.68 -5.14 -4.21
C LEU A 192 23.46 -5.43 -5.50
N LYS A 193 24.62 -4.79 -5.73
CA LYS A 193 25.36 -4.90 -7.01
C LYS A 193 25.79 -6.32 -7.37
N ASN A 194 26.01 -7.16 -6.36
CA ASN A 194 26.44 -8.55 -6.48
C ASN A 194 25.31 -9.53 -6.11
N THR A 195 24.05 -9.10 -6.21
CA THR A 195 22.88 -9.90 -5.82
C THR A 195 22.13 -10.38 -7.06
N THR A 196 21.91 -11.69 -7.16
CA THR A 196 20.98 -12.28 -8.12
C THR A 196 19.60 -12.33 -7.48
N ILE A 197 18.58 -11.77 -8.14
CA ILE A 197 17.19 -11.77 -7.67
C ILE A 197 16.38 -12.72 -8.55
N GLU A 198 15.75 -13.71 -7.92
CA GLU A 198 14.93 -14.71 -8.60
C GLU A 198 13.51 -14.73 -8.05
N ASN A 199 12.54 -15.02 -8.92
CA ASN A 199 11.15 -15.22 -8.55
C ASN A 199 10.71 -16.61 -9.02
N GLN A 200 10.99 -17.60 -8.20
CA GLN A 200 10.74 -19.01 -8.47
C GLN A 200 10.33 -19.72 -7.17
N ASP A 201 9.72 -20.90 -7.32
CA ASP A 201 9.51 -21.81 -6.20
C ASP A 201 10.85 -22.25 -5.60
N PHE A 202 10.89 -22.45 -4.28
CA PHE A 202 12.14 -22.75 -3.57
C PHE A 202 12.79 -24.06 -4.06
N GLU A 203 12.02 -25.09 -4.44
CA GLU A 203 12.60 -26.34 -4.92
C GLU A 203 13.38 -26.13 -6.23
N LYS A 204 12.89 -25.25 -7.10
CA LYS A 204 13.61 -24.89 -8.32
C LYS A 204 14.92 -24.19 -8.01
N ILE A 205 14.97 -23.34 -6.99
CA ILE A 205 16.21 -22.70 -6.55
C ILE A 205 17.20 -23.77 -6.07
N PHE A 206 16.77 -24.70 -5.21
CA PHE A 206 17.61 -25.81 -4.77
C PHE A 206 18.04 -26.78 -5.89
N GLY A 207 17.24 -26.93 -6.94
CA GLY A 207 17.56 -27.77 -8.10
C GLY A 207 18.45 -27.10 -9.15
N ASN A 208 18.36 -25.78 -9.31
CA ASN A 208 19.08 -25.03 -10.35
C ASN A 208 20.47 -24.55 -9.89
N HIS A 209 20.75 -24.55 -8.59
CA HIS A 209 22.00 -24.07 -8.02
C HIS A 209 22.79 -25.21 -7.37
N ASP A 210 24.09 -25.30 -7.65
CA ASP A 210 24.99 -26.28 -7.01
C ASP A 210 25.52 -25.73 -5.68
N PHE A 211 24.68 -25.81 -4.65
CA PHE A 211 25.04 -25.41 -3.30
C PHE A 211 26.18 -26.28 -2.73
N SER A 212 27.22 -25.62 -2.23
CA SER A 212 28.41 -26.23 -1.66
C SER A 212 28.55 -25.92 -0.16
N ARG A 213 29.48 -26.60 0.52
CA ARG A 213 29.78 -26.33 1.95
C ARG A 213 30.31 -24.93 2.25
N LYS A 214 30.70 -24.17 1.21
CA LYS A 214 31.15 -22.78 1.35
C LYS A 214 29.98 -21.79 1.36
N ASP A 215 28.79 -22.26 0.98
CA ASP A 215 27.60 -21.44 0.90
C ASP A 215 26.82 -21.48 2.22
N PHE A 216 26.04 -20.43 2.44
CA PHE A 216 25.15 -20.31 3.58
C PHE A 216 23.75 -19.92 3.09
N VAL A 217 22.74 -20.68 3.53
CA VAL A 217 21.33 -20.45 3.16
C VAL A 217 20.54 -19.99 4.39
N PHE A 218 19.95 -18.81 4.31
CA PHE A 218 19.00 -18.31 5.30
C PHE A 218 17.57 -18.54 4.80
N LEU A 219 16.74 -19.20 5.60
CA LEU A 219 15.34 -19.51 5.27
C LEU A 219 14.39 -18.95 6.33
N ASP A 220 13.33 -18.30 5.86
CA ASP A 220 12.20 -17.81 6.66
C ASP A 220 10.88 -18.07 5.90
N PRO A 221 10.46 -19.35 5.77
CA PRO A 221 9.23 -19.70 5.06
C PRO A 221 8.00 -19.29 5.86
N PRO A 222 6.81 -19.17 5.23
CA PRO A 222 5.56 -18.99 5.97
C PRO A 222 5.35 -20.13 6.99
N TYR A 223 4.88 -19.79 8.19
CA TYR A 223 4.69 -20.76 9.27
C TYR A 223 3.45 -21.63 9.06
N ASP A 224 3.42 -22.81 9.68
CA ASP A 224 2.34 -23.81 9.63
C ASP A 224 1.08 -23.40 10.43
N THR A 225 0.75 -22.11 10.48
CA THR A 225 -0.36 -21.57 11.28
C THR A 225 -1.69 -21.53 10.54
N ASP A 226 -2.80 -21.69 11.27
CA ASP A 226 -4.19 -21.68 10.76
C ASP A 226 -4.66 -20.34 10.13
N PHE A 227 -3.81 -19.32 10.08
CA PHE A 227 -4.14 -18.02 9.48
C PHE A 227 -3.86 -18.02 7.95
N SER A 228 -4.51 -18.93 7.22
CA SER A 228 -4.26 -19.15 5.77
C SER A 228 -5.28 -18.52 4.82
N ASP A 229 -6.34 -17.87 5.33
CA ASP A 229 -7.45 -17.38 4.49
C ASP A 229 -7.15 -16.16 3.60
N TYR A 230 -5.93 -15.59 3.67
CA TYR A 230 -5.61 -14.33 2.97
C TYR A 230 -4.65 -14.47 1.79
N GLU A 231 -4.04 -15.64 1.57
CA GLU A 231 -3.11 -15.88 0.47
C GLU A 231 -3.67 -16.91 -0.52
N LYS A 232 -3.76 -16.52 -1.79
CA LYS A 232 -4.23 -17.40 -2.90
C LYS A 232 -3.30 -18.61 -3.17
N LYS A 233 -2.13 -18.65 -2.54
CA LYS A 233 -1.15 -19.74 -2.58
C LYS A 233 -0.68 -19.94 -1.15
N SER A 234 -1.38 -20.76 -0.39
CA SER A 234 -0.96 -21.13 0.95
C SER A 234 0.28 -22.00 0.84
N PHE A 235 1.37 -21.60 1.51
CA PHE A 235 2.48 -22.51 1.80
C PHE A 235 1.98 -23.48 2.87
N ASP A 236 1.70 -24.71 2.46
CA ASP A 236 1.01 -25.67 3.32
C ASP A 236 1.96 -26.72 3.92
N ARG A 237 1.39 -27.78 4.52
CA ARG A 237 2.16 -28.86 5.12
C ARG A 237 2.99 -29.63 4.09
N GLU A 238 2.48 -29.81 2.87
CA GLU A 238 3.21 -30.47 1.79
C GLU A 238 4.41 -29.60 1.36
N ASP A 239 4.25 -28.28 1.34
CA ASP A 239 5.36 -27.36 1.08
C ASP A 239 6.44 -27.38 2.18
N GLN A 240 6.06 -27.52 3.45
CA GLN A 240 7.02 -27.72 4.56
C GLN A 240 7.81 -29.02 4.38
N GLU A 241 7.16 -30.11 3.96
CA GLU A 241 7.80 -31.39 3.69
C GLU A 241 8.74 -31.31 2.47
N ARG A 242 8.32 -30.66 1.39
CA ARG A 242 9.14 -30.34 0.21
C ARG A 242 10.39 -29.57 0.61
N LEU A 243 10.24 -28.51 1.42
CA LEU A 243 11.36 -27.71 1.90
C LEU A 243 12.33 -28.53 2.74
N ALA A 244 11.82 -29.35 3.68
CA ALA A 244 12.66 -30.21 4.49
C ALA A 244 13.47 -31.19 3.63
N ASN A 245 12.86 -31.77 2.58
CA ASN A 245 13.55 -32.65 1.63
C ASN A 245 14.66 -31.94 0.84
N CYS A 246 14.50 -30.66 0.49
CA CYS A 246 15.58 -29.86 -0.08
C CYS A 246 16.73 -29.70 0.91
N LEU A 247 16.43 -29.41 2.18
CA LEU A 247 17.42 -29.19 3.23
C LEU A 247 18.18 -30.46 3.63
N TYR A 248 17.60 -31.66 3.51
CA TYR A 248 18.34 -32.91 3.73
C TYR A 248 19.35 -33.21 2.63
N LYS A 249 19.17 -32.63 1.45
CA LYS A 249 19.98 -32.91 0.25
C LYS A 249 20.99 -31.80 -0.03
N THR A 250 20.80 -30.60 0.51
CA THR A 250 21.73 -29.50 0.31
C THR A 250 23.08 -29.80 0.98
N LYS A 251 24.17 -29.37 0.35
CA LYS A 251 25.51 -29.43 0.96
C LYS A 251 25.88 -28.13 1.67
N ALA A 252 25.08 -27.08 1.50
CA ALA A 252 25.31 -25.79 2.14
C ALA A 252 24.93 -25.82 3.61
N ASN A 253 25.61 -25.00 4.40
CA ASN A 253 25.16 -24.72 5.74
C ASN A 253 23.87 -23.89 5.66
N PHE A 254 22.93 -24.10 6.57
CA PHE A 254 21.69 -23.33 6.56
C PHE A 254 21.22 -22.98 7.96
N ILE A 255 20.40 -21.93 8.03
CA ILE A 255 19.58 -21.62 9.20
C ILE A 255 18.13 -21.48 8.74
N LEU A 256 17.23 -22.11 9.48
CA LEU A 256 15.79 -22.06 9.24
C LEU A 256 15.12 -21.38 10.43
N ILE A 257 14.45 -20.26 10.17
CA ILE A 257 13.58 -19.59 11.15
C ILE A 257 12.17 -20.13 10.96
N ILE A 258 11.66 -20.82 11.97
CA ILE A 258 10.34 -21.47 11.89
C ILE A 258 9.69 -21.59 13.27
N LYS A 259 8.36 -21.73 13.29
CA LYS A 259 7.59 -21.97 14.52
C LYS A 259 7.83 -23.39 15.03
N GLU A 260 8.06 -23.53 16.34
CA GLU A 260 8.13 -24.83 16.99
C GLU A 260 6.73 -25.44 17.11
N THR A 261 6.46 -26.48 16.32
CA THR A 261 5.24 -27.29 16.41
C THR A 261 5.62 -28.78 16.37
N PRO A 262 4.77 -29.69 16.88
CA PRO A 262 5.05 -31.12 16.79
C PRO A 262 5.29 -31.60 15.35
N PHE A 263 4.58 -31.03 14.38
CA PHE A 263 4.78 -31.34 12.96
C PHE A 263 6.17 -30.89 12.48
N ILE A 264 6.55 -29.63 12.70
CA ILE A 264 7.84 -29.09 12.30
C ILE A 264 9.00 -29.82 13.00
N CYS A 265 8.89 -30.09 14.30
CA CYS A 265 9.90 -30.86 15.03
C CYS A 265 10.08 -32.26 14.43
N ASN A 266 8.99 -32.93 14.04
CA ASN A 266 9.06 -34.26 13.44
C ASN A 266 9.71 -34.26 12.05
N LEU A 267 9.63 -33.15 11.30
CA LEU A 267 10.39 -33.02 10.06
C LEU A 267 11.89 -33.07 10.38
N TYR A 268 12.40 -32.18 11.22
CA TYR A 268 13.85 -31.96 11.33
C TYR A 268 14.57 -32.82 12.39
N LYS A 269 13.87 -33.41 13.35
CA LYS A 269 14.50 -34.19 14.44
C LYS A 269 15.17 -35.45 13.91
N ASN A 270 16.42 -35.67 14.34
CA ASN A 270 17.25 -36.83 13.97
C ASN A 270 17.43 -37.02 12.45
N LYS A 271 17.28 -35.96 11.66
CA LYS A 271 17.59 -35.98 10.23
C LYS A 271 19.00 -35.49 10.01
N LYS A 272 19.69 -36.08 9.03
CA LYS A 272 20.98 -35.56 8.57
C LYS A 272 20.71 -34.39 7.63
N GLY A 273 21.23 -33.23 7.98
CA GLY A 273 21.54 -32.13 7.06
C GLY A 273 23.05 -32.09 6.82
#